data_AF-A0A519QU85-F1
#
_entry.id   AF-A0A519QU85-F1
#
_cell.length_a   1.000
_cell.length_b   1.000
_cell.length_c   1.000
_cell.angle_alpha   90.00
_cell.angle_beta   90.00
_cell.angle_gamma   90.00
#
_symmetry.space_group_name_H-M   'P 1'
#
loop_
_entity.id
_entity.type
_entity.pdbx_description
1 polymer ?
#
loop_
_entity_poly.entity_id
_entity_poly.type
_entity_poly.pdbx_seq_one_letter_code
_entity_poly.pdbx_strand_id
1 'polypeptide(L)'
;MFRRLFRRKINDTIGLFNGHFLEAKAFYAMEFDAVSCVSFIGDIDTGKAFELISESLQTDIVATYQHSYFDHNEQKLFFNNTLFVLTNQRMIELGNNWCQLHAQHQYGWAAELVKRLSAYRIVNDEPVIGFARQAATN
;
A
#
# COMPACT_ATOMS: atom_id res chain seq x y z
N MET A 1 14.42 -13.78 -22.24
CA MET A 1 14.14 -15.23 -22.09
C MET A 1 15.11 -15.93 -21.11
N PHE A 2 16.40 -15.58 -21.08
CA PHE A 2 17.40 -16.18 -20.16
C PHE A 2 17.18 -15.95 -18.65
N ARG A 3 16.45 -14.91 -18.23
CA ARG A 3 16.18 -14.63 -16.81
C ARG A 3 15.42 -15.74 -16.07
N ARG A 4 14.63 -16.57 -16.76
CA ARG A 4 13.89 -17.69 -16.14
C ARG A 4 14.79 -18.87 -15.77
N LEU A 5 15.92 -19.05 -16.47
CA LEU A 5 16.88 -20.14 -16.19
C LEU A 5 17.75 -19.87 -14.95
N PHE A 6 17.94 -18.61 -14.59
CA PHE A 6 18.68 -18.17 -13.40
C PHE A 6 17.77 -17.62 -12.30
N ARG A 7 16.45 -17.83 -12.39
CA ARG A 7 15.53 -17.35 -11.35
C ARG A 7 15.80 -18.14 -10.08
N ARG A 8 16.12 -17.43 -8.98
CA ARG A 8 16.28 -18.04 -7.65
C ARG A 8 15.06 -18.92 -7.36
N LYS A 9 15.30 -20.21 -7.11
CA LYS A 9 14.26 -21.07 -6.53
C LYS A 9 13.98 -20.54 -5.13
N ILE A 10 12.70 -20.33 -4.83
CA ILE A 10 12.27 -19.96 -3.48
C ILE A 10 12.48 -21.20 -2.61
N ASN A 11 13.58 -21.20 -1.85
CA ASN A 11 13.95 -22.33 -1.00
C ASN A 11 13.29 -22.26 0.38
N ASP A 12 12.92 -21.05 0.83
CA ASP A 12 12.16 -20.82 2.05
C ASP A 12 11.07 -19.78 1.77
N THR A 13 9.83 -20.19 1.96
CA THR A 13 8.63 -19.36 1.74
C THR A 13 8.09 -18.78 3.03
N ILE A 14 8.56 -19.24 4.21
CA ILE A 14 8.00 -18.81 5.50
C ILE A 14 8.20 -17.31 5.68
N GLY A 15 9.37 -16.79 5.30
CA GLY A 15 9.66 -15.36 5.36
C GLY A 15 8.90 -14.49 4.34
N LEU A 16 8.20 -15.09 3.35
CA LEU A 16 7.39 -14.35 2.38
C LEU A 16 6.02 -13.96 2.96
N PHE A 17 5.55 -14.67 3.96
CA PHE A 17 4.23 -14.46 4.53
C PHE A 17 4.34 -13.83 5.92
N ASN A 18 3.51 -12.83 6.19
CA ASN A 18 3.29 -12.28 7.51
C ASN A 18 1.83 -12.55 7.92
N GLY A 19 1.65 -13.52 8.82
CA GLY A 19 0.31 -14.04 9.15
C GLY A 19 -0.31 -14.76 7.94
N HIS A 20 -1.43 -14.22 7.44
CA HIS A 20 -2.21 -14.83 6.37
C HIS A 20 -2.00 -14.18 4.99
N PHE A 21 -1.07 -13.22 4.87
CA PHE A 21 -0.81 -12.51 3.63
C PHE A 21 0.67 -12.28 3.37
N LEU A 22 1.00 -11.75 2.19
CA LEU A 22 2.36 -11.47 1.75
C LEU A 22 2.97 -10.33 2.58
N GLU A 23 4.22 -10.49 2.99
CA GLU A 23 5.03 -9.41 3.55
C GLU A 23 5.67 -8.63 2.39
N ALA A 24 5.30 -7.36 2.22
CA ALA A 24 5.62 -6.60 1.02
C ALA A 24 7.13 -6.39 0.80
N LYS A 25 7.95 -6.26 1.86
CA LYS A 25 9.39 -6.05 1.74
C LYS A 25 10.10 -7.33 1.32
N ALA A 26 9.75 -8.46 1.93
CA ALA A 26 10.24 -9.78 1.57
C ALA A 26 9.83 -10.13 0.13
N PHE A 27 8.58 -9.82 -0.25
CA PHE A 27 8.11 -10.05 -1.61
C PHE A 27 8.81 -9.16 -2.63
N TYR A 28 9.02 -7.87 -2.33
CA TYR A 28 9.79 -6.97 -3.20
C TYR A 28 11.22 -7.49 -3.43
N ALA A 29 11.89 -7.91 -2.36
CA ALA A 29 13.23 -8.46 -2.43
C ALA A 29 13.30 -9.73 -3.30
N MET A 30 12.27 -10.56 -3.22
CA MET A 30 12.17 -11.77 -4.03
C MET A 30 11.84 -11.48 -5.49
N GLU A 31 10.90 -10.58 -5.78
CA GLU A 31 10.42 -10.31 -7.13
C GLU A 31 11.45 -9.54 -7.96
N PHE A 32 12.18 -8.60 -7.33
CA PHE A 32 13.11 -7.71 -8.03
C PHE A 32 14.59 -7.96 -7.73
N ASP A 33 14.93 -8.89 -6.83
CA ASP A 33 16.31 -9.15 -6.37
C ASP A 33 17.00 -7.86 -5.87
N ALA A 34 16.23 -7.01 -5.18
CA ALA A 34 16.64 -5.68 -4.73
C ALA A 34 15.95 -5.28 -3.42
N VAL A 35 16.56 -4.37 -2.65
CA VAL A 35 15.92 -3.81 -1.44
C VAL A 35 15.17 -2.53 -1.82
N SER A 36 13.92 -2.39 -1.38
CA SER A 36 13.13 -1.19 -1.61
C SER A 36 13.43 -0.09 -0.60
N CYS A 37 13.33 1.17 -1.04
CA CYS A 37 12.99 2.27 -0.14
C CYS A 37 11.47 2.31 0.03
N VAL A 38 11.01 2.68 1.22
CA VAL A 38 9.59 2.71 1.58
C VAL A 38 9.15 4.16 1.77
N SER A 39 8.10 4.57 1.07
CA SER A 39 7.34 5.79 1.37
C SER A 39 6.00 5.41 1.95
N PHE A 40 5.51 6.18 2.92
CA PHE A 40 4.29 5.86 3.66
C PHE A 40 3.34 7.06 3.70
N ILE A 41 2.05 6.78 3.60
CA ILE A 41 0.98 7.72 3.92
C ILE A 41 -0.12 6.98 4.68
N GLY A 42 -0.52 7.54 5.83
CA GLY A 42 -1.60 7.03 6.67
C GLY A 42 -2.82 7.94 6.64
N ASP A 43 -3.87 7.51 7.33
CA ASP A 43 -5.16 8.20 7.48
C ASP A 43 -5.79 8.57 6.13
N ILE A 44 -5.82 7.63 5.18
CA ILE A 44 -6.46 7.81 3.87
C ILE A 44 -7.66 6.89 3.69
N ASP A 45 -8.63 7.33 2.91
CA ASP A 45 -9.75 6.52 2.44
C ASP A 45 -9.23 5.44 1.47
N THR A 46 -9.16 4.20 1.96
CA THR A 46 -8.62 3.07 1.21
C THR A 46 -9.45 2.72 -0.03
N GLY A 47 -10.76 2.95 -0.02
CA GLY A 47 -11.60 2.71 -1.20
C GLY A 47 -11.22 3.64 -2.34
N LYS A 48 -11.14 4.94 -2.06
CA LYS A 48 -10.73 5.96 -3.05
C LYS A 48 -9.27 5.80 -3.48
N ALA A 49 -8.39 5.43 -2.55
CA ALA A 49 -7.00 5.14 -2.86
C ALA A 49 -6.87 3.94 -3.83
N PHE A 50 -7.63 2.87 -3.60
CA PHE A 50 -7.68 1.70 -4.47
C PHE A 50 -8.15 2.07 -5.88
N GLU A 51 -9.23 2.85 -6.00
CA GLU A 51 -9.75 3.34 -7.29
C GLU A 51 -8.70 4.18 -8.03
N LEU A 52 -8.11 5.18 -7.35
CA LEU A 52 -7.05 6.03 -7.94
C LEU A 52 -5.89 5.19 -8.48
N ILE A 53 -5.40 4.23 -7.70
CA ILE A 53 -4.27 3.37 -8.09
C ILE A 53 -4.66 2.49 -9.28
N SER A 54 -5.81 1.81 -9.19
CA SER A 54 -6.26 0.86 -10.20
C SER A 54 -6.53 1.52 -11.55
N GLU A 55 -7.07 2.73 -11.55
CA GLU A 55 -7.35 3.48 -12.77
C GLU A 55 -6.09 4.17 -13.33
N SER A 56 -5.37 4.91 -12.49
CA SER A 56 -4.27 5.75 -12.99
C SER A 56 -2.99 4.99 -13.29
N LEU A 57 -2.82 3.79 -12.74
CA LEU A 57 -1.65 2.93 -12.97
C LEU A 57 -2.03 1.64 -13.70
N GLN A 58 -3.22 1.55 -14.30
CA GLN A 58 -3.73 0.32 -14.93
C GLN A 58 -2.72 -0.31 -15.90
N THR A 59 -2.06 0.50 -16.73
CA THR A 59 -1.08 0.03 -17.72
C THR A 59 0.25 -0.41 -17.11
N ASP A 60 0.54 0.06 -15.90
CA ASP A 60 1.75 -0.30 -15.16
C ASP A 60 1.52 -1.52 -14.25
N ILE A 61 0.27 -1.87 -13.91
CA ILE A 61 -0.03 -3.01 -13.05
C ILE A 61 0.28 -4.32 -13.79
N VAL A 62 1.23 -5.06 -13.25
CA VAL A 62 1.64 -6.39 -13.72
C VAL A 62 0.84 -7.48 -12.99
N ALA A 63 0.62 -7.31 -11.69
CA ALA A 63 -0.15 -8.25 -10.87
C ALA A 63 -0.76 -7.54 -9.65
N THR A 64 -1.87 -8.08 -9.18
CA THR A 64 -2.54 -7.63 -7.94
C THR A 64 -2.79 -8.85 -7.05
N TYR A 65 -2.39 -8.74 -5.80
CA TYR A 65 -2.63 -9.74 -4.76
C TYR A 65 -3.51 -9.12 -3.69
N GLN A 66 -4.49 -9.86 -3.19
CA GLN A 66 -5.42 -9.35 -2.18
C GLN A 66 -5.61 -10.37 -1.07
N HIS A 67 -5.68 -9.88 0.16
CA HIS A 67 -6.26 -10.60 1.27
C HIS A 67 -7.68 -10.11 1.45
N SER A 68 -8.63 -11.01 1.22
CA SER A 68 -10.04 -10.69 1.14
C SER A 68 -10.84 -11.50 2.16
N TYR A 69 -11.91 -10.91 2.67
CA TYR A 69 -12.84 -11.54 3.60
C TYR A 69 -14.27 -11.29 3.15
N PHE A 70 -15.16 -12.23 3.44
CA PHE A 70 -16.59 -12.10 3.13
C PHE A 70 -17.32 -11.55 4.35
N ASP A 71 -18.04 -10.44 4.17
CA ASP A 71 -18.91 -9.91 5.21
C ASP A 71 -20.31 -10.51 5.05
N HIS A 72 -20.79 -11.20 6.09
CA HIS A 72 -22.09 -11.86 6.10
C HIS A 72 -23.27 -10.88 6.25
N ASN A 73 -23.07 -9.70 6.83
CA ASN A 73 -24.15 -8.73 6.98
C ASN A 73 -24.42 -8.01 5.66
N GLU A 74 -23.36 -7.63 4.97
CA GLU A 74 -23.42 -6.95 3.67
C GLU A 74 -23.52 -7.92 2.48
N GLN A 75 -23.27 -9.21 2.69
CA GLN A 75 -23.22 -10.25 1.65
C GLN A 75 -22.25 -9.89 0.51
N LYS A 76 -21.09 -9.34 0.87
CA LYS A 76 -20.08 -8.83 -0.06
C LYS A 76 -18.68 -9.26 0.34
N LEU A 77 -17.81 -9.34 -0.67
CA LEU A 77 -16.38 -9.55 -0.48
C LEU A 77 -15.68 -8.20 -0.28
N PHE A 78 -14.93 -8.08 0.80
CA PHE A 78 -14.07 -6.94 1.12
C PHE A 78 -12.61 -7.36 1.09
N PHE A 79 -11.70 -6.39 1.07
CA PHE A 79 -10.26 -6.61 1.24
C PHE A 79 -9.75 -5.78 2.41
N ASN A 80 -8.77 -6.30 3.14
CA ASN A 80 -8.06 -5.55 4.17
C ASN A 80 -6.68 -5.08 3.68
N ASN A 81 -6.04 -5.88 2.81
CA ASN A 81 -4.75 -5.58 2.22
C ASN A 81 -4.78 -5.89 0.72
N THR A 82 -4.27 -4.96 -0.08
CA THR A 82 -4.00 -5.14 -1.50
C THR A 82 -2.54 -4.83 -1.79
N LEU A 83 -1.90 -5.67 -2.59
CA LEU A 83 -0.53 -5.46 -3.05
C LEU A 83 -0.52 -5.40 -4.58
N PHE A 84 -0.11 -4.27 -5.11
CA PHE A 84 0.09 -4.06 -6.54
C PHE A 84 1.56 -4.24 -6.89
N VAL A 85 1.85 -5.11 -7.86
CA VAL A 85 3.15 -5.21 -8.51
C VAL A 85 3.07 -4.42 -9.80
N LEU A 86 3.96 -3.44 -9.96
CA LEU A 86 3.99 -2.55 -11.11
C LEU A 86 5.24 -2.81 -11.97
N THR A 87 5.24 -2.25 -13.17
CA THR A 87 6.45 -2.11 -13.99
C THR A 87 7.52 -1.29 -13.27
N ASN A 88 8.75 -1.33 -13.77
CA ASN A 88 9.88 -0.51 -13.28
C ASN A 88 10.29 -0.77 -11.82
N GLN A 89 10.07 -1.99 -11.32
CA GLN A 89 10.45 -2.42 -9.96
C GLN A 89 9.78 -1.55 -8.89
N ARG A 90 8.47 -1.42 -8.99
CA ARG A 90 7.63 -0.69 -8.03
C ARG A 90 6.58 -1.62 -7.48
N MET A 91 6.30 -1.46 -6.19
CA MET A 91 5.14 -2.09 -5.57
C MET A 91 4.39 -1.08 -4.71
N ILE A 92 3.10 -1.31 -4.57
CA ILE A 92 2.26 -0.54 -3.66
C ILE A 92 1.53 -1.52 -2.77
N GLU A 93 1.65 -1.35 -1.45
CA GLU A 93 0.80 -2.00 -0.47
C GLU A 93 -0.26 -1.00 0.01
N LEU A 94 -1.51 -1.44 0.02
CA LEU A 94 -2.64 -0.67 0.51
C LEU A 94 -3.31 -1.47 1.62
N GLY A 95 -3.36 -0.91 2.82
CA GLY A 95 -4.04 -1.48 3.98
C GLY A 95 -5.33 -0.73 4.33
N ASN A 96 -5.91 -1.00 5.50
CA ASN A 96 -7.20 -0.45 5.94
C ASN A 96 -7.35 1.08 5.86
N ASN A 97 -6.28 1.84 6.11
CA ASN A 97 -6.30 3.31 6.09
C ASN A 97 -4.92 3.90 5.75
N TRP A 98 -4.08 3.14 5.08
CA TRP A 98 -2.70 3.53 4.80
C TRP A 98 -2.21 2.91 3.51
N CYS A 99 -1.18 3.52 2.93
CA CYS A 99 -0.49 3.04 1.75
C CYS A 99 1.03 3.11 1.95
N GLN A 100 1.72 2.04 1.55
CA GLN A 100 3.17 1.98 1.43
C GLN A 100 3.58 1.82 -0.04
N LEU A 101 4.57 2.60 -0.46
CA LEU A 101 5.14 2.54 -1.78
C LEU A 101 6.56 2.01 -1.66
N HIS A 102 6.87 0.99 -2.44
CA HIS A 102 8.16 0.32 -2.46
C HIS A 102 8.85 0.58 -3.79
N ALA A 103 9.97 1.30 -3.77
CA ALA A 103 10.80 1.56 -4.95
C ALA A 103 12.24 1.91 -4.52
N GLN A 104 13.26 1.61 -5.33
CA GLN A 104 14.66 1.76 -4.91
C GLN A 104 15.24 3.18 -5.12
N HIS A 105 14.97 3.82 -6.26
CA HIS A 105 15.59 5.10 -6.66
C HIS A 105 14.59 6.10 -7.26
N GLN A 106 13.31 5.95 -6.92
CA GLN A 106 12.21 6.60 -7.64
C GLN A 106 11.39 7.47 -6.68
N TYR A 107 12.10 8.26 -5.86
CA TYR A 107 11.48 9.13 -4.86
C TYR A 107 10.50 10.14 -5.49
N GLY A 108 10.82 10.69 -6.67
CA GLY A 108 9.92 11.62 -7.36
C GLY A 108 8.56 11.00 -7.69
N TRP A 109 8.55 9.76 -8.19
CA TRP A 109 7.32 9.01 -8.44
C TRP A 109 6.55 8.74 -7.14
N ALA A 110 7.25 8.31 -6.09
CA ALA A 110 6.62 8.03 -4.81
C ALA A 110 6.01 9.31 -4.19
N ALA A 111 6.74 10.43 -4.23
CA ALA A 111 6.28 11.72 -3.73
C ALA A 111 5.06 12.24 -4.50
N GLU A 112 5.04 12.09 -5.83
CA GLU A 112 3.89 12.48 -6.64
C GLU A 112 2.64 11.65 -6.29
N LEU A 113 2.79 10.33 -6.19
CA LEU A 113 1.67 9.46 -5.86
C LEU A 113 1.17 9.69 -4.43
N VAL A 114 2.06 9.84 -3.44
CA VAL A 114 1.69 10.22 -2.07
C VAL A 114 0.94 11.55 -2.05
N LYS A 115 1.38 12.55 -2.83
CA LYS A 115 0.68 13.83 -2.95
C LYS A 115 -0.73 13.66 -3.51
N ARG A 116 -0.92 12.81 -4.52
CA ARG A 116 -2.25 12.52 -5.07
C ARG A 116 -3.13 11.80 -4.05
N LEU A 117 -2.59 10.80 -3.35
CA LEU A 117 -3.29 10.06 -2.28
C LEU A 117 -3.69 10.95 -1.10
N SER A 118 -2.90 12.00 -0.81
CA SER A 118 -3.22 12.94 0.28
C SER A 118 -4.55 13.68 0.11
N ALA A 119 -5.08 13.75 -1.12
CA ALA A 119 -6.40 14.31 -1.38
C ALA A 119 -7.55 13.49 -0.76
N TYR A 120 -7.29 12.23 -0.39
CA TYR A 120 -8.25 11.32 0.23
C TYR A 120 -8.02 11.13 1.73
N ARG A 121 -7.33 12.07 2.37
CA ARG A 121 -7.12 12.03 3.82
C ARG A 121 -8.47 11.99 4.54
N ILE A 122 -8.62 11.04 5.47
CA ILE A 122 -9.74 10.96 6.38
C ILE A 122 -9.56 12.09 7.40
N VAL A 123 -10.42 13.11 7.31
CA VAL A 123 -10.51 14.15 8.32
C VAL A 123 -11.57 13.70 9.32
N ASN A 124 -11.14 13.33 10.54
CA ASN A 124 -12.08 13.14 11.64
C ASN A 124 -12.56 14.53 12.06
N ASP A 125 -13.76 14.90 11.61
CA ASP A 125 -14.44 16.16 11.97
C ASP A 125 -15.10 16.09 13.37
N GLU A 126 -14.67 15.15 14.22
CA GLU A 126 -15.11 15.16 15.60
C GLU A 126 -14.61 16.47 16.25
N PRO A 127 -15.51 17.34 16.74
CA PRO A 127 -15.08 18.51 17.47
C PRO A 127 -14.29 18.00 18.66
N VAL A 128 -13.05 18.48 18.79
CA VAL A 128 -12.26 18.27 19.99
C VAL A 128 -13.03 18.92 21.14
N ILE A 129 -13.87 18.16 21.84
CA ILE A 129 -14.46 18.54 23.13
C ILE A 129 -13.34 18.38 24.16
N GLY A 130 -12.34 19.25 24.05
CA GLY A 130 -11.17 19.32 24.90
C GLY A 130 -11.00 20.76 25.31
N PHE A 131 -11.20 21.02 26.61
CA PHE A 131 -11.12 22.31 27.27
C PHE A 131 -10.11 23.25 26.61
N ALA A 132 -10.62 24.17 25.79
CA ALA A 132 -9.88 25.36 25.43
C ALA A 132 -9.51 26.04 26.75
N ARG A 133 -8.22 26.01 27.10
CA ARG A 133 -7.70 26.89 28.14
C ARG A 133 -7.99 28.31 27.66
N GLN A 134 -8.98 28.96 28.26
CA GLN A 134 -9.09 30.40 28.19
C GLN A 134 -7.75 30.95 28.66
N ALA A 135 -7.00 31.56 27.74
CA ALA A 135 -5.90 32.42 28.13
C ALA A 135 -6.54 33.57 28.91
N ALA A 136 -6.32 33.59 30.23
CA ALA A 136 -6.62 34.76 31.03
C ALA A 136 -5.79 35.92 30.47
N THR A 137 -6.48 36.91 29.90
CA THR A 137 -5.92 38.21 29.60
C THR A 137 -5.66 38.93 30.93
N ASN A 138 -4.46 39.51 31.04
CA ASN A 138 -3.88 40.20 32.21
C ASN A 138 -4.85 41.05 33.05
#